data_AF-A0A0L0CX69-F1
#
_entry.id   AF-A0A0L0CX69-F1
#
_cell.length_a   1.000
_cell.length_b   1.000
_cell.length_c   1.000
_cell.angle_alpha   90.00
_cell.angle_beta   90.00
_cell.angle_gamma   90.00
#
_symmetry.space_group_name_H-M   'P 1'
#
loop_
_entity.id
_entity.type
_entity.pdbx_description
1 polymer ?
#
loop_
_entity_poly.entity_id
_entity_poly.type
_entity_poly.pdbx_seq_one_letter_code
_entity_poly.pdbx_strand_id
1 'polypeptide(L)'
;MKEKCNEAKSKYYKCLNKSNRNPGKWESYCINEINNLMECSRSPDPSMCSKEFVLFRECNRPDGPHILIEDNKYVISKEHLDKYNVSESTISPIEAPQRNNSNTASFLEKMKEVLHLKNFKEKFVAYKW
;
A
#
# COMPACT_ATOMS: atom_id res chain seq x y z
N MET A 1 1.62 35.53 -16.71
CA MET A 1 1.76 34.18 -16.09
C MET A 1 0.79 33.94 -14.93
N LYS A 2 0.58 34.90 -14.00
CA LYS A 2 -0.33 34.72 -12.85
C LYS A 2 -1.81 34.46 -13.25
N GLU A 3 -2.32 35.13 -14.28
CA GLU A 3 -3.72 34.93 -14.72
C GLU A 3 -4.00 33.52 -15.26
N LYS A 4 -3.11 32.97 -16.09
CA LYS A 4 -3.28 31.61 -16.62
C LYS A 4 -3.24 30.53 -15.52
N CYS A 5 -2.43 30.75 -14.49
CA CYS A 5 -2.41 29.88 -13.30
C CYS A 5 -3.73 29.98 -12.51
N ASN A 6 -4.24 31.20 -12.32
CA ASN A 6 -5.51 31.43 -11.64
C ASN A 6 -6.70 30.85 -12.41
N GLU A 7 -6.65 30.88 -13.75
CA GLU A 7 -7.67 30.30 -14.61
C GLU A 7 -7.66 28.76 -14.55
N ALA A 8 -6.48 28.14 -14.60
CA ALA A 8 -6.32 26.69 -14.43
C ALA A 8 -6.79 26.24 -13.05
N LYS A 9 -6.42 26.99 -11.99
CA LYS A 9 -6.87 26.77 -10.62
C LYS A 9 -8.40 26.88 -10.50
N SER A 10 -9.01 27.88 -11.12
CA SER A 10 -10.48 28.05 -11.16
C SER A 10 -11.19 26.90 -11.88
N LYS A 11 -10.66 26.43 -13.02
CA LYS A 11 -11.19 25.28 -13.76
C LYS A 11 -11.09 23.99 -12.95
N TYR A 12 -9.97 23.77 -12.26
CA TYR A 12 -9.77 22.66 -11.34
C TYR A 12 -10.81 22.65 -10.22
N TYR A 13 -11.02 23.78 -9.54
CA TYR A 13 -12.03 23.90 -8.48
C TYR A 13 -13.47 23.72 -8.96
N LYS A 14 -13.79 24.20 -10.17
CA LYS A 14 -15.12 23.97 -10.78
C LYS A 14 -15.37 22.49 -11.08
N CYS A 15 -14.35 21.75 -11.51
CA CYS A 15 -14.44 20.30 -11.68
C CYS A 15 -14.62 19.60 -10.32
N LEU A 16 -13.88 20.05 -9.31
CA LEU A 16 -13.90 19.51 -7.96
C LEU A 16 -15.28 19.67 -7.29
N ASN A 17 -15.88 20.85 -7.38
CA ASN A 17 -17.20 21.13 -6.80
C ASN A 17 -18.33 20.34 -7.48
N LYS A 18 -18.19 20.03 -8.77
CA LYS A 18 -19.11 19.12 -9.47
C LYS A 18 -19.02 17.67 -8.97
N SER A 19 -17.90 17.30 -8.34
CA SER A 19 -17.63 15.95 -7.85
C SER A 19 -18.00 15.71 -6.37
N ASN A 20 -18.66 16.67 -5.70
CA ASN A 20 -19.01 16.64 -4.26
C ASN A 20 -17.81 16.44 -3.31
N ARG A 21 -16.59 16.76 -3.75
CA ARG A 21 -15.38 16.73 -2.91
C ARG A 21 -15.26 18.08 -2.19
N ASN A 22 -15.31 18.08 -0.87
CA ASN A 22 -15.43 19.29 -0.06
C ASN A 22 -14.03 19.78 0.40
N PRO A 23 -13.51 20.90 -0.13
CA PRO A 23 -12.14 21.36 0.15
C PRO A 23 -11.89 21.88 1.57
N GLY A 24 -12.93 21.97 2.42
CA GLY A 24 -12.83 22.44 3.80
C GLY A 24 -12.51 21.37 4.86
N LYS A 25 -12.47 20.07 4.49
CA LYS A 25 -12.11 18.97 5.41
C LYS A 25 -10.71 18.39 5.20
N TRP A 26 -10.17 18.53 4.00
CA TRP A 26 -8.86 18.00 3.62
C TRP A 26 -8.19 18.98 2.66
N GLU A 27 -7.18 19.71 3.14
CA GLU A 27 -6.47 20.75 2.38
C GLU A 27 -5.56 20.18 1.27
N SER A 28 -5.44 18.85 1.15
CA SER A 28 -4.58 18.20 0.15
C SER A 28 -5.34 17.93 -1.15
N TYR A 29 -4.99 18.67 -2.19
CA TYR A 29 -5.44 18.44 -3.58
C TYR A 29 -4.69 17.31 -4.29
N CYS A 30 -3.92 16.52 -3.54
CA CYS A 30 -3.05 15.45 -4.04
C CYS A 30 -2.06 15.91 -5.11
N ILE A 31 -1.71 17.20 -5.11
CA ILE A 31 -0.87 17.82 -6.15
C ILE A 31 0.55 17.25 -6.09
N ASN A 32 1.07 17.02 -4.89
CA ASN A 32 2.41 16.47 -4.72
C ASN A 32 2.43 14.99 -5.13
N GLU A 33 1.42 14.24 -4.71
CA GLU A 33 1.27 12.82 -4.98
C GLU A 33 1.14 12.55 -6.49
N ILE A 34 0.35 13.36 -7.22
CA ILE A 34 0.27 13.22 -8.68
C ILE A 34 1.55 13.66 -9.38
N ASN A 35 2.21 14.73 -8.92
CA ASN A 35 3.48 15.16 -9.50
C ASN A 35 4.57 14.09 -9.33
N ASN A 36 4.69 13.53 -8.13
CA ASN A 36 5.62 12.45 -7.80
C ASN A 36 5.31 11.19 -8.62
N LEU A 37 4.04 10.82 -8.76
CA LEU A 37 3.63 9.70 -9.59
C LEU A 37 3.97 9.91 -11.06
N MET A 38 3.74 11.11 -11.59
CA MET A 38 4.08 11.45 -12.98
C MET A 38 5.59 11.50 -13.22
N GLU A 39 6.37 12.00 -12.25
CA GLU A 39 7.82 11.99 -12.30
C GLU A 39 8.38 10.56 -12.29
N CYS A 40 7.93 9.74 -11.35
CA CYS A 40 8.31 8.33 -11.30
C CYS A 40 7.87 7.59 -12.56
N SER A 41 6.66 7.83 -13.07
CA SER A 41 6.18 7.16 -14.30
C SER A 41 7.04 7.50 -15.53
N ARG A 42 7.74 8.64 -15.54
CA ARG A 42 8.71 8.99 -16.60
C ARG A 42 10.04 8.27 -16.45
N SER A 43 10.47 8.01 -15.21
CA SER A 43 11.72 7.30 -14.89
C SER A 43 11.46 6.35 -13.72
N PRO A 44 10.92 5.15 -13.99
CA PRO A 44 10.40 4.29 -12.94
C PRO A 44 11.52 3.62 -12.16
N ASP A 45 11.34 3.53 -10.85
CA ASP A 45 12.19 2.77 -9.95
C ASP A 45 11.89 1.25 -10.06
N PRO A 46 12.70 0.35 -9.47
CA PRO A 46 12.48 -1.10 -9.55
C PRO A 46 11.12 -1.60 -9.02
N SER A 47 10.47 -0.83 -8.15
CA SER A 47 9.12 -1.10 -7.64
C SER A 47 8.01 -0.59 -8.58
N MET A 48 8.38 -0.05 -9.74
CA MET A 48 7.47 0.49 -10.76
C MET A 48 6.50 1.54 -10.19
N CYS A 49 7.00 2.46 -9.35
CA CYS A 49 6.23 3.54 -8.75
C CYS A 49 5.05 3.07 -7.88
N SER A 50 5.08 1.81 -7.41
CA SER A 50 3.97 1.21 -6.67
C SER A 50 3.60 2.02 -5.42
N LYS A 51 4.61 2.62 -4.76
CA LYS A 51 4.43 3.49 -3.61
C LYS A 51 3.69 4.77 -3.97
N GLU A 52 4.12 5.46 -5.02
CA GLU A 52 3.52 6.71 -5.50
C GLU A 52 2.08 6.48 -5.96
N PHE A 53 1.80 5.33 -6.58
CA PHE A 53 0.44 4.92 -6.95
C PHE A 53 -0.47 4.79 -5.72
N VAL A 54 -0.02 4.08 -4.68
CA VAL A 54 -0.81 3.92 -3.45
C VAL A 54 -1.03 5.26 -2.76
N LEU A 55 0.01 6.09 -2.63
CA LEU A 55 -0.08 7.41 -2.00
C LEU A 55 -1.10 8.31 -2.72
N PHE A 56 -1.06 8.38 -4.05
CA PHE A 56 -2.03 9.14 -4.82
C PHE A 56 -3.45 8.59 -4.68
N ARG A 57 -3.61 7.27 -4.74
CA ARG A 57 -4.91 6.59 -4.59
C ARG A 57 -5.55 6.81 -3.23
N GLU A 58 -4.75 6.83 -2.17
CA GLU A 58 -5.20 7.03 -0.79
C GLU A 58 -5.47 8.50 -0.51
N CYS A 59 -4.66 9.42 -1.03
CA CYS A 59 -4.92 10.86 -0.95
C CYS A 59 -6.24 11.24 -1.64
N ASN A 60 -6.54 10.66 -2.81
CA ASN A 60 -7.73 11.01 -3.60
C ASN A 60 -9.05 10.45 -3.02
N ARG A 61 -9.02 9.83 -1.83
CA ARG A 61 -10.23 9.36 -1.14
C ARG A 61 -11.01 10.54 -0.53
N PRO A 62 -12.33 10.63 -0.73
CA PRO A 62 -13.15 11.70 -0.14
C PRO A 62 -13.11 11.76 1.40
N ASP A 63 -13.03 10.60 2.04
CA ASP A 63 -13.04 10.47 3.51
C ASP A 63 -11.64 10.50 4.12
N GLY A 64 -10.60 10.72 3.31
CA GLY A 64 -9.19 10.65 3.73
C GLY A 64 -8.54 9.28 3.46
N PRO A 65 -7.20 9.19 3.67
CA PRO A 65 -6.44 7.98 3.41
C PRO A 65 -6.78 6.89 4.43
N HIS A 66 -7.07 5.68 3.93
CA HIS A 66 -7.26 4.51 4.78
C HIS A 66 -5.93 3.82 5.05
N ILE A 67 -5.06 3.76 4.06
CA ILE A 67 -3.74 3.12 4.15
C ILE A 67 -2.68 4.21 4.19
N LEU A 68 -1.84 4.15 5.21
CA LEU A 68 -0.72 5.02 5.50
C LEU A 68 0.58 4.23 5.40
N ILE A 69 1.68 4.96 5.21
CA ILE A 69 3.04 4.42 5.20
C ILE A 69 3.76 5.01 6.42
N GLU A 70 4.03 4.16 7.42
CA GLU A 70 4.71 4.52 8.66
C GLU A 70 5.81 3.49 8.94
N ASP A 71 7.01 3.94 9.33
CA ASP A 71 8.14 3.06 9.68
C ASP A 71 8.41 1.92 8.67
N ASN A 72 8.33 2.23 7.38
CA ASN A 72 8.49 1.28 6.27
C ASN A 72 7.45 0.12 6.27
N LYS A 73 6.25 0.37 6.80
CA LYS A 73 5.12 -0.56 6.84
C LYS A 73 3.85 0.11 6.34
N TYR A 74 2.96 -0.70 5.77
CA TYR A 74 1.59 -0.29 5.50
C TYR A 74 0.76 -0.39 6.79
N VAL A 75 0.14 0.71 7.16
CA VAL A 75 -0.67 0.85 8.38
C VAL A 75 -2.07 1.35 8.00
N ILE A 76 -3.10 0.78 8.60
CA ILE A 76 -4.49 1.24 8.44
C ILE A 76 -4.74 2.38 9.42
N SER A 77 -5.30 3.49 8.93
CA SER A 77 -5.77 4.59 9.77
C SER A 77 -6.75 4.09 10.81
N LYS A 78 -6.57 4.52 12.07
CA LYS A 78 -7.41 4.10 13.21
C LYS A 78 -8.90 4.38 13.00
N GLU A 79 -9.22 5.42 12.24
CA GLU A 79 -10.59 5.84 11.91
C GLU A 79 -11.31 4.90 10.93
N HIS A 80 -10.57 3.97 10.31
CA HIS A 80 -11.10 3.08 9.28
C HIS A 80 -10.83 1.61 9.56
N LEU A 81 -10.31 1.26 10.75
CA LEU A 81 -10.00 -0.12 11.14
C LEU A 81 -11.23 -1.03 11.10
N ASP A 82 -12.39 -0.49 11.47
CA ASP A 82 -13.69 -1.17 11.44
C ASP A 82 -14.08 -1.67 10.05
N LYS A 83 -13.52 -1.08 8.99
CA LYS A 83 -13.76 -1.47 7.59
C LYS A 83 -12.92 -2.67 7.14
N TYR A 84 -11.95 -3.11 7.95
CA TYR A 84 -11.01 -4.18 7.58
C TYR A 84 -11.05 -5.32 8.61
N ASN A 85 -10.98 -6.56 8.14
CA ASN A 85 -10.88 -7.73 9.01
C ASN A 85 -9.42 -7.95 9.45
N VAL A 86 -8.95 -7.12 10.37
CA VAL A 86 -7.57 -7.14 10.89
C VAL A 86 -7.56 -7.14 12.41
N SER A 87 -6.59 -7.83 13.00
CA SER A 87 -6.38 -7.82 14.46
C SER A 87 -5.57 -6.61 14.92
N GLU A 88 -4.74 -6.04 14.04
CA GLU A 88 -3.86 -4.90 14.29
C GLU A 88 -3.92 -3.92 13.13
N SER A 89 -3.53 -2.67 13.36
CA SER A 89 -3.47 -1.65 12.31
C SER A 89 -2.33 -1.88 11.31
N THR A 90 -1.29 -2.62 11.68
CA THR A 90 -0.15 -2.90 10.81
C THR A 90 -0.50 -4.04 9.85
N ILE A 91 -0.46 -3.78 8.54
CA ILE A 91 -0.72 -4.79 7.51
C ILE A 91 0.55 -5.59 7.23
N SER A 92 1.61 -4.93 6.78
CA SER A 92 2.85 -5.58 6.36
C SER A 92 3.99 -4.57 6.20
N PRO A 93 5.25 -5.02 6.13
CA PRO A 93 6.34 -4.23 5.55
C PRO A 93 6.02 -3.82 4.10
N ILE A 94 6.61 -2.71 3.67
CA ILE A 94 6.48 -2.20 2.28
C ILE A 94 7.33 -3.03 1.32
N GLU A 95 8.46 -3.54 1.81
CA GLU A 95 9.39 -4.33 1.02
C GLU A 95 9.23 -5.83 1.31
N ALA A 96 9.41 -6.63 0.26
CA ALA A 96 9.42 -8.09 0.39
C ALA A 96 10.63 -8.54 1.22
N PRO A 97 10.50 -9.62 2.02
CA PRO A 97 11.62 -10.15 2.78
C PRO A 97 12.71 -10.67 1.84
N GLN A 98 13.98 -10.44 2.21
CA GLN A 98 15.10 -11.02 1.47
C GLN A 98 15.14 -12.53 1.61
N ARG A 99 15.61 -13.22 0.56
CA ARG A 99 15.81 -14.66 0.60
C ARG A 99 16.83 -15.00 1.70
N ASN A 100 16.39 -15.78 2.68
CA ASN A 100 17.25 -16.28 3.76
C ASN A 100 16.87 -17.72 4.08
N ASN A 101 17.82 -18.64 3.91
CA ASN A 101 17.60 -20.08 4.13
C ASN A 101 17.19 -20.41 5.56
N SER A 102 17.68 -19.65 6.55
CA SER A 102 17.30 -19.83 7.95
C SER A 102 15.83 -19.50 8.17
N ASN A 103 15.36 -18.38 7.58
CA ASN A 103 13.94 -17.99 7.64
C ASN A 103 13.06 -19.03 6.94
N THR A 104 13.49 -19.52 5.78
CA THR A 104 12.78 -20.58 5.04
C THR A 104 12.69 -21.87 5.86
N ALA A 105 13.80 -22.31 6.47
CA ALA A 105 13.81 -23.52 7.30
C ALA A 105 12.90 -23.36 8.54
N SER A 106 13.00 -22.22 9.24
CA SER A 106 12.14 -21.92 10.39
C SER A 106 10.66 -21.89 10.02
N PHE A 107 10.32 -21.29 8.88
CA PHE A 107 8.94 -21.29 8.38
C PHE A 107 8.45 -22.69 8.04
N LEU A 108 9.27 -23.53 7.40
CA LEU A 108 8.92 -24.91 7.10
C LEU A 108 8.68 -25.74 8.36
N GLU A 109 9.48 -25.57 9.41
CA GLU A 109 9.24 -26.28 10.69
C GLU A 109 7.91 -25.84 11.32
N LYS A 110 7.60 -24.54 11.35
CA LYS A 110 6.30 -24.05 11.81
C LYS A 110 5.15 -24.63 11.00
N MET A 111 5.29 -24.73 9.68
CA MET A 111 4.26 -25.36 8.84
C MET A 111 4.07 -26.84 9.17
N LYS A 112 5.15 -27.59 9.41
CA LYS A 112 5.06 -29.01 9.82
C LYS A 112 4.36 -29.17 11.16
N GLU A 113 4.64 -28.27 12.11
CA GLU A 113 3.98 -28.22 13.41
C GLU A 113 2.48 -27.96 13.26
N VAL A 114 2.07 -27.00 12.43
CA VAL A 114 0.64 -26.65 12.26
C VAL A 114 -0.14 -27.71 11.49
N LEU A 115 0.43 -28.27 10.42
CA LEU A 115 -0.29 -29.17 9.51
C LEU A 115 -0.36 -30.62 10.01
N HIS A 116 0.49 -31.02 10.96
CA HIS A 116 0.52 -32.36 11.57
C HIS A 116 0.51 -33.54 10.58
N LEU A 117 0.98 -33.36 9.34
CA LEU A 117 0.95 -34.43 8.34
C LEU A 117 1.91 -35.56 8.73
N LYS A 118 1.42 -36.80 8.72
CA LYS A 118 2.20 -38.01 9.05
C LYS A 118 3.47 -38.13 8.20
N ASN A 119 3.36 -37.80 6.91
CA ASN A 119 4.47 -37.86 5.96
C ASN A 119 5.67 -36.97 6.35
N PHE A 120 5.45 -35.86 7.06
CA PHE A 120 6.55 -35.00 7.54
C PHE A 120 7.29 -35.60 8.74
N LYS A 121 6.60 -36.39 9.57
CA LYS A 121 7.21 -37.09 10.72
C LYS A 121 7.94 -38.35 10.28
N GLU A 122 7.38 -39.07 9.30
CA GLU A 122 7.83 -40.42 8.94
C GLU A 122 8.95 -40.43 7.89
N LYS A 123 9.44 -39.27 7.41
CA LYS A 123 10.40 -39.16 6.29
C LYS A 123 10.06 -40.12 5.14
N PHE A 124 8.77 -40.25 4.85
CA PHE A 124 8.29 -41.28 3.94
C PHE A 124 8.77 -40.99 2.51
N VAL A 125 9.59 -41.90 1.97
CA VAL A 125 10.01 -41.90 0.57
C VAL A 125 9.64 -43.28 0.02
N ALA A 126 8.59 -43.34 -0.81
CA ALA A 126 8.01 -44.60 -1.29
C ALA A 126 9.00 -45.44 -2.12
N TYR A 127 9.87 -44.77 -2.87
CA TYR A 127 10.94 -45.39 -3.65
C TYR A 127 12.06 -44.38 -3.83
N LYS A 128 13.31 -44.79 -3.57
CA LYS A 128 14.51 -43.98 -3.79
C LYS A 128 15.45 -44.82 -4.66
N TRP A 129 15.79 -44.28 -5.83
CA TRP A 129 16.72 -44.89 -6.79
C TRP A 129 18.14 -44.97 -6.21
#